data_AF-A0A7S1V595-F1
#
_entry.id   AF-A0A7S1V595-F1
#
_cell.length_a   1.000
_cell.length_b   1.000
_cell.length_c   1.000
_cell.angle_alpha   90.00
_cell.angle_beta   90.00
_cell.angle_gamma   90.00
#
_symmetry.space_group_name_H-M   'P 1'
#
loop_
_entity.id
_entity.type
_entity.pdbx_description
1 polymer ?
#
loop_
_entity_poly.entity_id
_entity_poly.type
_entity_poly.pdbx_seq_one_letter_code
_entity_poly.pdbx_strand_id
1 'polypeptide(L)'
;AFVNSHLAAHRPAVARRNAEQRLLARTLFDTDARTLRHSQAERLGEEGVDHTHVAIGVDDGAASSPLHRQHDLVVWFGDLNYRIDELSRDDTVDRIEAGALPKLLLHDQLLRVRCDRAAFVHYREADIRFAPSYKYDVGTLRYDTSDKQRVPSWTDRVLWRGGGETPGP
;
A
#
# COMPACT_ATOMS: atom_id res chain seq x y z
N ALA A 1 -13.38 2.38 9.77
CA ALA A 1 -13.48 2.68 8.33
C ALA A 1 -12.99 1.52 7.49
N PHE A 2 -13.55 1.36 6.29
CA PHE A 2 -13.14 0.38 5.29
C PHE A 2 -12.76 1.11 4.01
N VAL A 3 -11.55 0.84 3.51
CA VAL A 3 -11.01 1.43 2.27
C VAL A 3 -10.70 0.30 1.32
N ASN A 4 -11.39 0.28 0.17
CA ASN A 4 -11.04 -0.60 -0.94
C ASN A 4 -10.31 0.21 -2.00
N SER A 5 -9.17 -0.26 -2.50
CA SER A 5 -8.41 0.41 -3.56
C SER A 5 -7.87 -0.55 -4.60
N HIS A 6 -7.82 -0.09 -5.84
CA HIS A 6 -7.08 -0.73 -6.93
C HIS A 6 -5.94 0.21 -7.32
N LEU A 7 -4.70 -0.14 -7.00
CA LEU A 7 -3.52 0.70 -7.24
C LEU A 7 -2.86 0.39 -8.59
N ALA A 8 -1.95 1.26 -9.02
CA ALA A 8 -1.24 1.17 -10.29
C ALA A 8 -0.64 -0.21 -10.54
N ALA A 9 -1.00 -0.78 -11.69
CA ALA A 9 -0.49 -2.06 -12.17
C ALA A 9 0.98 -1.97 -12.63
N HIS A 10 1.54 -3.14 -12.95
CA HIS A 10 2.90 -3.39 -13.45
C HIS A 10 4.00 -3.36 -12.39
N ARG A 11 4.97 -4.27 -12.56
CA ARG A 11 6.09 -4.50 -11.63
C ARG A 11 6.89 -3.23 -11.25
N PRO A 12 7.32 -2.36 -12.19
CA PRO A 12 8.17 -1.21 -11.83
C PRO A 12 7.40 -0.05 -11.15
N ALA A 13 6.07 -0.07 -11.11
CA ALA A 13 5.28 1.08 -10.68
C ALA A 13 5.18 1.27 -9.14
N VAL A 14 6.19 0.84 -8.37
CA VAL A 14 6.21 0.91 -6.89
C VAL A 14 6.03 2.34 -6.40
N ALA A 15 6.79 3.30 -6.96
CA ALA A 15 6.71 4.71 -6.59
C ALA A 15 5.30 5.29 -6.84
N ARG A 16 4.65 4.87 -7.94
CA ARG A 16 3.29 5.30 -8.27
C ARG A 16 2.26 4.73 -7.29
N ARG A 17 2.34 3.44 -6.95
CA ARG A 17 1.46 2.83 -5.93
C ARG A 17 1.59 3.53 -4.57
N ASN A 18 2.83 3.81 -4.15
CA ASN A 18 3.10 4.54 -2.91
C ASN A 18 2.49 5.96 -2.94
N ALA A 19 2.58 6.66 -4.07
CA ALA A 19 1.97 7.97 -4.25
C ALA A 19 0.44 7.93 -4.21
N GLU A 20 -0.18 6.97 -4.92
CA GLU A 20 -1.64 6.76 -4.93
C GLU A 20 -2.17 6.43 -3.53
N GLN A 21 -1.49 5.56 -2.77
CA GLN A 21 -1.84 5.26 -1.38
C GLN A 21 -1.84 6.52 -0.50
N ARG A 22 -0.78 7.34 -0.59
CA ARG A 22 -0.67 8.58 0.20
C ARG A 22 -1.75 9.59 -0.17
N LEU A 23 -2.06 9.73 -1.47
CA LEU A 23 -3.13 10.61 -1.93
C LEU A 23 -4.48 10.17 -1.37
N LEU A 24 -4.83 8.88 -1.52
CA LEU A 24 -6.06 8.32 -0.98
C LEU A 24 -6.15 8.50 0.54
N ALA A 25 -5.07 8.24 1.27
CA ALA A 25 -5.05 8.43 2.72
C ALA A 25 -5.30 9.89 3.13
N ARG A 26 -4.74 10.85 2.40
CA ARG A 26 -4.98 12.29 2.63
C ARG A 26 -6.43 12.64 2.28
N THR A 27 -6.91 12.27 1.10
CA THR A 27 -8.27 12.64 0.66
C THR A 27 -9.37 12.05 1.54
N LEU A 28 -9.21 10.81 2.01
CA LEU A 28 -10.24 10.11 2.76
C LEU A 28 -10.26 10.49 4.25
N PHE A 29 -9.12 10.90 4.83
CA PHE A 29 -8.98 11.03 6.29
C PHE A 29 -8.36 12.34 6.76
N ASP A 30 -7.79 13.15 5.86
CA ASP A 30 -7.36 14.51 6.16
C ASP A 30 -8.54 15.46 5.86
N THR A 31 -9.60 15.29 6.66
CA THR A 31 -10.83 16.07 6.56
C THR A 31 -10.79 17.30 7.45
N ASP A 32 -9.63 17.97 7.59
CA ASP A 32 -9.71 19.38 7.90
C ASP A 32 -10.32 20.06 6.67
N ALA A 33 -11.63 20.30 6.75
CA ALA A 33 -12.45 21.07 5.81
C ALA A 33 -11.95 22.50 5.54
N ARG A 34 -10.72 22.83 5.96
CA ARG A 34 -9.97 24.05 5.66
C ARG A 34 -9.05 23.86 4.44
N THR A 35 -8.46 22.69 4.24
CA THR A 35 -7.47 22.45 3.16
C THR A 35 -8.14 22.32 1.79
N LEU A 36 -9.31 21.68 1.72
CA LEU A 36 -10.10 21.59 0.48
C LEU A 36 -10.60 22.96 0.01
N ARG A 37 -10.93 23.88 0.93
CA ARG A 37 -11.33 25.26 0.61
C ARG A 37 -10.19 26.07 0.01
N HIS A 38 -8.95 25.88 0.47
CA HIS A 38 -7.78 26.53 -0.14
C HIS A 38 -7.52 26.05 -1.57
N SER A 39 -7.68 24.75 -1.86
CA SER A 39 -7.48 24.21 -3.22
C SER A 39 -8.53 24.66 -4.25
N GLN A 40 -9.68 25.19 -3.80
CA GLN A 40 -10.67 25.83 -4.68
C GLN A 40 -10.46 27.35 -4.78
N ALA A 41 -9.97 27.99 -3.71
CA ALA A 41 -9.64 29.42 -3.70
C ALA A 41 -8.41 29.76 -4.57
N GLU A 42 -7.39 28.88 -4.64
CA GLU A 42 -6.21 29.09 -5.50
C GLU A 42 -6.51 29.07 -7.02
N ARG A 43 -7.71 28.64 -7.44
CA ARG A 43 -8.15 28.71 -8.85
C ARG A 43 -8.76 30.06 -9.25
N LEU A 44 -8.98 30.96 -8.29
CA LEU A 44 -9.48 32.32 -8.52
C LEU A 44 -8.43 33.25 -7.91
N GLY A 45 -7.45 33.63 -8.73
CA GLY A 45 -6.22 34.27 -8.27
C GLY A 45 -6.42 35.57 -7.50
N GLU A 46 -5.60 35.74 -6.46
CA GLU A 46 -5.16 37.03 -5.95
C GLU A 46 -3.66 36.94 -5.63
N GLU A 47 -2.92 37.94 -6.07
CA GLU A 47 -1.47 38.04 -5.94
C GLU A 47 -1.05 38.42 -4.52
N GLY A 48 -0.05 37.70 -3.99
CA GLY A 48 0.97 38.27 -3.11
C GLY A 48 0.72 38.19 -1.60
N VAL A 49 1.21 37.10 -0.97
CA VAL A 49 1.98 37.14 0.30
C VAL A 49 2.91 35.92 0.35
N ASP A 50 4.21 36.15 0.56
CA ASP A 50 5.24 35.13 0.80
C ASP A 50 5.09 34.50 2.18
N HIS A 51 4.64 33.24 2.25
CA HIS A 51 4.81 32.37 3.42
C HIS A 51 5.26 30.97 2.98
N THR A 52 6.56 30.85 2.75
CA THR A 52 7.31 29.59 2.73
C THR A 52 7.26 28.88 4.09
N HIS A 53 6.12 28.29 4.44
CA HIS A 53 6.02 27.30 5.52
C HIS A 53 5.15 26.13 5.07
N VAL A 54 5.63 25.38 4.07
CA VAL A 54 5.23 23.97 3.95
C VAL A 54 5.87 23.27 5.13
N ALA A 55 5.09 23.04 6.19
CA ALA A 55 5.51 22.16 7.27
C ALA A 55 5.73 20.76 6.68
N ILE A 56 6.97 20.49 6.26
CA ILE A 56 7.50 19.14 6.15
C ILE A 56 7.65 18.69 7.60
N GLY A 57 6.52 18.27 8.19
CA GLY A 57 6.51 17.57 9.46
C GLY A 57 7.23 16.24 9.23
N VAL A 58 8.50 16.20 9.63
CA VAL A 58 9.19 14.97 9.92
C VAL A 58 8.48 14.41 11.16
N ASP A 59 7.62 13.40 10.97
CA ASP A 59 6.83 12.78 12.05
C ASP A 59 7.74 11.84 12.84
N ASP A 60 8.46 12.41 13.80
CA ASP A 60 9.28 11.73 14.80
C ASP A 60 8.41 11.05 15.87
N GLY A 61 7.62 10.06 15.46
CA GLY A 61 6.99 9.11 16.38
C GLY A 61 5.85 9.68 17.22
N ALA A 62 4.86 8.80 17.48
CA ALA A 62 3.74 8.99 18.40
C ALA A 62 2.70 10.09 18.06
N ALA A 63 2.96 11.04 17.16
CA ALA A 63 1.99 12.07 16.76
C ALA A 63 1.12 11.66 15.55
N SER A 64 0.67 10.41 15.53
CA SER A 64 -0.74 10.13 15.23
C SER A 64 -1.26 10.79 13.92
N SER A 65 -0.96 10.20 12.75
CA SER A 65 -1.48 10.66 11.44
C SER A 65 -3.02 10.90 11.48
N PRO A 66 -3.60 11.95 10.86
CA PRO A 66 -5.03 12.36 11.01
C PRO A 66 -6.06 11.22 10.99
N LEU A 67 -5.73 10.17 10.22
CA LEU A 67 -6.40 8.89 10.10
C LEU A 67 -6.77 8.19 11.44
N HIS A 68 -5.98 8.32 12.51
CA HIS A 68 -6.30 7.71 13.82
C HIS A 68 -7.28 8.53 14.65
N ARG A 69 -7.51 9.83 14.36
CA ARG A 69 -8.41 10.68 15.17
C ARG A 69 -9.88 10.40 14.88
N GLN A 70 -10.18 9.87 13.70
CA GLN A 70 -11.55 9.75 13.21
C GLN A 70 -12.13 8.34 13.37
N HIS A 71 -11.28 7.30 13.51
CA HIS A 71 -11.74 5.91 13.55
C HIS A 71 -10.86 5.03 14.45
N ASP A 72 -11.50 4.21 15.29
CA ASP A 72 -10.82 3.24 16.16
C ASP A 72 -10.14 2.10 15.39
N LEU A 73 -10.67 1.76 14.21
CA LEU A 73 -10.16 0.73 13.32
C LEU A 73 -10.29 1.21 11.86
N VAL A 74 -9.22 1.10 11.10
CA VAL A 74 -9.20 1.32 9.65
C VAL A 74 -8.68 0.05 8.98
N VAL A 75 -9.51 -0.55 8.12
CA VAL A 75 -9.15 -1.69 7.28
C VAL A 75 -8.96 -1.17 5.85
N TRP A 76 -7.79 -1.41 5.27
CA TRP A 76 -7.47 -1.08 3.88
C TRP A 76 -7.18 -2.36 3.11
N PHE A 77 -7.94 -2.59 2.03
CA PHE A 77 -7.83 -3.81 1.24
C PHE A 77 -8.02 -3.55 -0.26
N GLY A 78 -7.81 -4.59 -1.06
CA GLY A 78 -8.06 -4.59 -2.50
C GLY A 78 -6.86 -5.09 -3.31
N ASP A 79 -6.90 -4.84 -4.61
CA ASP A 79 -5.79 -5.10 -5.53
C ASP A 79 -4.76 -3.96 -5.41
N LEU A 80 -3.86 -4.11 -4.45
CA LEU A 80 -2.79 -3.14 -4.21
C LEU A 80 -1.68 -3.24 -5.25
N ASN A 81 -1.68 -4.28 -6.10
CA ASN A 81 -0.79 -4.45 -7.24
C ASN A 81 0.73 -4.43 -6.97
N TYR A 82 1.16 -4.56 -5.71
CA TYR A 82 2.57 -4.82 -5.38
C TYR A 82 2.97 -6.21 -5.86
N ARG A 83 4.20 -6.34 -6.38
CA ARG A 83 4.68 -7.53 -7.07
C ARG A 83 5.84 -8.18 -6.34
N ILE A 84 6.14 -9.42 -6.71
CA ILE A 84 7.45 -10.01 -6.45
C ILE A 84 8.48 -9.31 -7.34
N ASP A 85 9.58 -8.88 -6.72
CA ASP A 85 10.70 -8.26 -7.40
C ASP A 85 11.97 -9.11 -7.39
N GLU A 86 12.98 -8.71 -8.16
CA GLU A 86 14.29 -9.38 -8.30
C GLU A 86 14.31 -10.88 -8.68
N LEU A 87 13.15 -11.54 -8.83
CA LEU A 87 13.05 -12.93 -9.28
C LEU A 87 12.46 -13.05 -10.69
N SER A 88 12.87 -14.11 -11.39
CA SER A 88 12.26 -14.55 -12.63
C SER A 88 10.92 -15.26 -12.36
N ARG A 89 10.12 -15.50 -13.41
CA ARG A 89 8.89 -16.28 -13.28
C ARG A 89 9.18 -17.69 -12.81
N ASP A 90 10.16 -18.34 -13.42
CA ASP A 90 10.45 -19.75 -13.18
C ASP A 90 10.99 -19.96 -11.77
N ASP A 91 11.95 -19.12 -11.32
CA ASP A 91 12.41 -19.15 -9.92
C ASP A 91 11.29 -18.93 -8.91
N THR A 92 10.31 -18.09 -9.27
CA THR A 92 9.15 -17.82 -8.42
C THR A 92 8.24 -19.04 -8.32
N VAL A 93 7.92 -19.67 -9.45
CA VAL A 93 7.09 -20.88 -9.51
C VAL A 93 7.76 -22.04 -8.76
N ASP A 94 9.06 -22.27 -8.99
CA ASP A 94 9.83 -23.33 -8.32
C ASP A 94 9.77 -23.19 -6.78
N ARG A 95 9.86 -21.96 -6.27
CA ARG A 95 9.75 -21.68 -4.82
C ARG A 95 8.35 -21.89 -4.28
N ILE A 96 7.31 -21.61 -5.07
CA ILE A 96 5.91 -21.87 -4.69
C ILE A 96 5.68 -23.38 -4.60
N GLU A 97 6.14 -24.14 -5.60
CA GLU A 97 6.01 -25.60 -5.65
C GLU A 97 6.80 -26.28 -4.52
N ALA A 98 7.96 -25.73 -4.16
CA ALA A 98 8.77 -26.18 -3.01
C ALA A 98 8.19 -25.76 -1.64
N GLY A 99 7.05 -25.05 -1.59
CA GLY A 99 6.48 -24.54 -0.34
C GLY A 99 7.33 -23.47 0.36
N ALA A 100 8.31 -22.88 -0.33
CA ALA A 100 9.29 -21.95 0.22
C ALA A 100 8.77 -20.50 0.27
N LEU A 101 7.50 -20.31 0.66
CA LEU A 101 6.83 -19.01 0.69
C LEU A 101 7.59 -17.95 1.52
N PRO A 102 8.18 -18.26 2.70
CA PRO A 102 8.95 -17.27 3.46
C PRO A 102 10.14 -16.68 2.69
N LYS A 103 10.80 -17.50 1.85
CA LYS A 103 11.90 -17.03 1.00
C LYS A 103 11.38 -16.13 -0.12
N LEU A 104 10.19 -16.43 -0.65
CA LEU A 104 9.56 -15.62 -1.69
C LEU A 104 9.10 -14.26 -1.14
N LEU A 105 8.61 -14.20 0.10
CA LEU A 105 8.19 -12.95 0.75
C LEU A 105 9.32 -11.93 0.94
N LEU A 106 10.59 -12.36 0.95
CA LEU A 106 11.75 -11.44 0.96
C LEU A 106 11.79 -10.53 -0.29
N HIS A 107 11.11 -10.95 -1.35
CA HIS A 107 11.02 -10.26 -2.62
C HIS A 107 9.68 -9.52 -2.81
N ASP A 108 8.79 -9.52 -1.81
CA ASP A 108 7.51 -8.81 -1.89
C ASP A 108 7.70 -7.29 -1.76
N GLN A 109 7.28 -6.55 -2.78
CA GLN A 109 7.42 -5.09 -2.78
C GLN A 109 6.62 -4.41 -1.67
N LEU A 110 5.44 -4.92 -1.26
CA LEU A 110 4.65 -4.27 -0.20
C LEU A 110 5.34 -4.42 1.16
N LEU A 111 5.86 -5.60 1.47
CA LEU A 111 6.64 -5.82 2.68
C LEU A 111 7.88 -4.92 2.72
N ARG A 112 8.59 -4.80 1.59
CA ARG A 112 9.76 -3.91 1.48
C ARG A 112 9.40 -2.44 1.71
N VAL A 113 8.39 -1.90 1.00
CA VAL A 113 8.00 -0.49 1.17
C VAL A 113 7.45 -0.18 2.56
N ARG A 114 6.85 -1.16 3.25
CA ARG A 114 6.43 -1.01 4.66
C ARG A 114 7.63 -0.99 5.60
N CYS A 115 8.61 -1.86 5.38
CA CYS A 115 9.89 -1.86 6.10
C CYS A 115 10.63 -0.53 5.93
N ASP A 116 10.68 -0.03 4.70
CA ASP A 116 11.32 1.26 4.35
C ASP A 116 10.46 2.48 4.74
N ARG A 117 9.29 2.27 5.37
CA ARG A 117 8.34 3.31 5.78
C ARG A 117 7.89 4.22 4.63
N ALA A 118 7.88 3.73 3.40
CA ALA A 118 7.54 4.51 2.20
C ALA A 118 6.02 4.56 1.93
N ALA A 119 5.26 3.53 2.31
CA ALA A 119 3.80 3.46 2.20
C ALA A 119 3.21 2.53 3.27
N PHE A 120 1.91 2.69 3.56
CA PHE A 120 1.20 1.87 4.56
C PHE A 120 1.89 1.83 5.94
N VAL A 121 2.52 2.93 6.34
CA VAL A 121 3.17 3.06 7.64
C VAL A 121 2.13 2.89 8.75
N HIS A 122 2.48 2.16 9.81
CA HIS A 122 1.61 1.82 10.95
C HIS A 122 0.42 0.89 10.64
N TYR A 123 0.28 0.43 9.40
CA TYR A 123 -0.63 -0.68 9.11
C TYR A 123 0.03 -2.01 9.45
N ARG A 124 -0.76 -2.93 9.98
CA ARG A 124 -0.47 -4.33 10.22
C ARG A 124 -1.11 -5.17 9.12
N GLU A 125 -0.54 -6.34 8.87
CA GLU A 125 -1.03 -7.34 7.93
C GLU A 125 -0.81 -8.71 8.58
N ALA A 126 -1.71 -9.66 8.34
CA ALA A 126 -1.61 -11.00 8.89
C ALA A 126 -0.49 -11.78 8.17
N ASP A 127 0.06 -12.80 8.82
CA ASP A 127 1.04 -13.68 8.21
C ASP A 127 0.51 -14.27 6.89
N ILE A 128 1.25 -14.05 5.80
CA ILE A 128 0.92 -14.63 4.50
C ILE A 128 1.38 -16.09 4.50
N ARG A 129 0.40 -17.00 4.55
CA ARG A 129 0.61 -18.47 4.55
C ARG A 129 -0.01 -19.16 3.33
N PHE A 130 -0.34 -18.38 2.30
CA PHE A 130 -0.99 -18.83 1.08
C PHE A 130 -0.14 -18.45 -0.14
N ALA A 131 -0.28 -19.21 -1.23
CA ALA A 131 0.44 -18.95 -2.47
C ALA A 131 0.02 -17.61 -3.11
N PRO A 132 0.87 -16.98 -3.95
CA PRO A 132 0.54 -15.75 -4.65
C PRO A 132 -0.84 -15.78 -5.33
N SER A 133 -1.63 -14.71 -5.18
CA SER A 133 -3.02 -14.63 -5.67
C SER A 133 -3.13 -14.27 -7.14
N TYR A 134 -2.06 -13.77 -7.75
CA TYR A 134 -2.02 -13.31 -9.13
C TYR A 134 -0.80 -13.90 -9.85
N LYS A 135 -0.83 -14.26 -11.13
CA LYS A 135 -1.98 -14.37 -12.04
C LYS A 135 -2.17 -15.83 -12.42
N TYR A 136 -3.41 -16.31 -12.35
CA TYR A 136 -3.79 -17.64 -12.81
C TYR A 136 -4.39 -17.59 -14.22
N ASP A 137 -4.33 -18.71 -14.93
CA ASP A 137 -5.15 -18.94 -16.11
C ASP A 137 -6.60 -19.13 -15.69
N VAL A 138 -7.54 -18.53 -16.43
CA VAL A 138 -8.95 -18.47 -16.06
C VAL A 138 -9.52 -19.88 -15.89
N GLY A 139 -10.16 -20.12 -14.74
CA GLY A 139 -10.77 -21.41 -14.42
C GLY A 139 -9.79 -22.48 -13.93
N THR A 140 -8.53 -22.12 -13.64
CA THR A 140 -7.51 -23.07 -13.20
C THR A 140 -6.71 -22.54 -12.00
N LEU A 141 -5.91 -23.42 -11.39
CA LEU A 141 -4.87 -23.07 -10.41
C LEU A 141 -3.47 -22.98 -11.04
N ARG A 142 -3.38 -22.98 -12.38
CA ARG A 142 -2.11 -22.84 -13.09
C ARG A 142 -1.76 -21.36 -13.25
N TYR A 143 -0.52 -21.00 -12.97
CA TYR A 143 -0.03 -19.63 -13.16
C TYR A 143 0.13 -19.27 -14.65
N ASP A 144 -0.12 -18.00 -14.96
CA ASP A 144 -0.21 -17.37 -16.29
C ASP A 144 0.70 -18.04 -17.33
N THR A 145 0.07 -18.77 -18.27
CA THR A 145 0.73 -19.35 -19.44
C THR A 145 0.55 -18.53 -20.71
N SER A 146 -0.03 -17.32 -20.62
CA SER A 146 -0.07 -16.41 -21.76
C SER A 146 1.34 -15.92 -22.13
N ASP A 147 1.50 -15.34 -23.31
CA ASP A 147 2.77 -14.76 -23.79
C ASP A 147 3.36 -13.70 -22.84
N LYS A 148 2.53 -13.13 -21.95
CA LYS A 148 2.98 -12.14 -20.97
C LYS A 148 3.71 -12.78 -19.79
N GLN A 149 3.50 -14.08 -19.54
CA GLN A 149 4.17 -14.89 -18.52
C GLN A 149 4.42 -14.13 -17.21
N ARG A 150 3.35 -13.59 -16.62
CA ARG A 150 3.49 -12.72 -15.46
C ARG A 150 4.05 -13.51 -14.28
N VAL A 151 5.01 -12.90 -13.59
CA VAL A 151 5.55 -13.43 -12.34
C VAL A 151 4.42 -13.49 -11.29
N PRO A 152 4.22 -14.65 -10.64
CA PRO A 152 3.25 -14.75 -9.55
C PRO A 152 3.51 -13.71 -8.44
N SER A 153 2.46 -13.12 -7.88
CA SER A 153 2.55 -12.05 -6.87
C SER A 153 1.33 -11.99 -5.95
N TRP A 154 1.53 -11.52 -4.71
CA TRP A 154 0.45 -11.19 -3.78
C TRP A 154 -0.04 -9.77 -4.03
N THR A 155 -0.94 -9.63 -5.02
CA THR A 155 -1.50 -8.33 -5.40
C THR A 155 -2.71 -7.95 -4.54
N ASP A 156 -3.47 -8.95 -4.09
CA ASP A 156 -4.65 -8.77 -3.25
C ASP A 156 -4.25 -8.81 -1.78
N ARG A 157 -4.48 -7.70 -1.06
CA ARG A 157 -3.96 -7.50 0.29
C ARG A 157 -5.03 -6.97 1.22
N VAL A 158 -4.88 -7.27 2.51
CA VAL A 158 -5.75 -6.77 3.58
C VAL A 158 -4.86 -6.30 4.73
N LEU A 159 -4.90 -5.01 5.01
CA LEU A 159 -4.13 -4.38 6.07
C LEU A 159 -5.08 -3.67 7.04
N TRP A 160 -4.65 -3.50 8.29
CA TRP A 160 -5.42 -2.74 9.27
C TRP A 160 -4.54 -1.87 10.15
N ARG A 161 -5.11 -0.80 10.67
CA ARG A 161 -4.53 0.06 11.71
C ARG A 161 -5.60 0.38 12.74
N GLY A 162 -5.23 0.44 14.01
CA GLY A 162 -6.18 0.64 15.11
C GLY A 162 -6.60 -0.68 15.78
N GLY A 163 -7.50 -0.57 16.75
CA GLY A 163 -7.69 -1.55 17.81
C GLY A 163 -6.54 -1.39 18.81
N GLY A 164 -6.86 -0.87 20.01
CA GLY A 164 -5.87 -0.51 21.02
C GLY A 164 -4.77 -1.56 21.17
N GLU A 165 -3.52 -1.12 21.13
CA GLU A 165 -2.44 -1.91 21.71
C GLU A 165 -2.80 -2.11 23.18
N THR A 166 -3.14 -3.35 23.55
CA THR A 166 -2.65 -3.82 24.84
C THR A 166 -1.13 -3.74 24.72
N PRO A 167 -0.44 -2.97 25.57
CA PRO A 167 1.00 -3.12 25.69
C PRO A 167 1.25 -4.59 25.98
N GLY A 168 2.14 -5.24 25.23
CA GLY A 168 2.63 -6.57 25.60
C GLY A 168 3.20 -6.56 27.03
N PRO A 169 3.23 -7.72 27.70
CA PRO A 169 3.53 -7.85 29.12
C PRO A 169 4.88 -7.24 29.52
#